data_AF-A0A496PF41-F1
#
_entry.id   AF-A0A496PF41-F1
#
_cell.length_a   1.000
_cell.length_b   1.000
_cell.length_c   1.000
_cell.angle_alpha   90.00
_cell.angle_beta   90.00
_cell.angle_gamma   90.00
#
_symmetry.space_group_name_H-M   'P 1'
#
loop_
_entity.id
_entity.type
_entity.pdbx_description
1 polymer ?
#
loop_
_entity_poly.entity_id
_entity_poly.type
_entity_poly.pdbx_seq_one_letter_code
_entity_poly.pdbx_strand_id
1 'polypeptide(L)' 'MDWIEPKRLAPGMTIGIMAPASASDEDLHRIEEICKAKGYKVLV' A
#
# COMPACT_ATOMS: atom_id res chain seq x y z
N MET A 1 27.22 -5.72 -2.16
CA MET A 1 26.08 -5.22 -1.36
C MET A 1 25.10 -6.37 -1.29
N ASP A 2 24.87 -6.91 -0.09
CA ASP A 2 23.95 -8.03 0.10
C ASP A 2 22.53 -7.49 0.22
N TRP A 3 21.85 -7.39 -0.92
CA TRP A 3 20.45 -6.97 -0.95
C TRP A 3 19.57 -8.07 -0.35
N ILE A 4 18.68 -7.68 0.55
CA ILE A 4 17.68 -8.58 1.12
C ILE A 4 16.40 -8.45 0.29
N GLU A 5 15.94 -9.55 -0.29
CA GLU A 5 14.67 -9.57 -0.99
C GLU A 5 13.50 -9.55 0.00
N PRO A 6 12.54 -8.62 -0.14
CA PRO A 6 11.37 -8.58 0.74
C PRO A 6 10.42 -9.75 0.44
N LYS A 7 9.58 -10.08 1.42
CA LYS A 7 8.51 -11.05 1.23
C LYS A 7 7.53 -10.55 0.18
N ARG A 8 7.04 -11.47 -0.66
CA ARG A 8 5.97 -11.18 -1.62
C ARG A 8 4.68 -10.83 -0.89
N LEU A 9 3.91 -9.93 -1.48
CA LEU A 9 2.57 -9.56 -1.01
C LEU A 9 1.60 -10.72 -1.21
N ALA A 10 0.69 -10.90 -0.25
CA ALA A 10 -0.38 -11.88 -0.30
C ALA A 10 -1.68 -11.30 0.29
N PRO A 11 -2.87 -11.74 -0.16
CA PRO A 11 -4.14 -11.34 0.43
C PRO A 11 -4.16 -11.55 1.95
N GLY A 12 -4.82 -10.63 2.67
CA GLY A 12 -4.89 -10.60 4.13
C GLY A 12 -3.76 -9.81 4.81
N MET A 13 -2.69 -9.47 4.08
CA MET A 13 -1.64 -8.55 4.58
C MET A 13 -2.13 -7.10 4.66
N THR A 14 -1.44 -6.30 5.46
CA THR A 14 -1.71 -4.86 5.62
C THR A 14 -0.77 -4.04 4.73
N ILE A 15 -1.34 -3.08 3.99
CA ILE A 15 -0.61 -2.07 3.22
C ILE A 15 -0.76 -0.72 3.94
N GLY A 16 0.37 -0.09 4.26
CA GLY A 16 0.41 1.28 4.77
C GLY A 16 0.59 2.26 3.60
N ILE A 17 -0.35 3.17 3.42
CA ILE A 17 -0.26 4.24 2.43
C ILE A 17 0.30 5.46 3.15
N MET A 18 1.51 5.90 2.76
CA MET A 18 2.14 7.09 3.31
C MET A 18 2.39 8.05 2.16
N ALA A 19 2.05 9.33 2.33
CA ALA A 19 2.30 10.37 1.34
C ALA A 19 3.38 11.35 1.84
N PRO A 20 4.67 10.96 1.84
CA PRO A 20 5.75 11.73 2.49
C PRO A 20 6.24 12.96 1.69
N ALA A 21 5.77 13.18 0.46
CA ALA A 21 6.14 14.36 -0.32
C ALA A 21 4.96 14.90 -1.13
N SER A 22 4.46 16.07 -0.73
CA SER A 22 3.43 16.88 -1.42
C SER A 22 2.19 16.12 -1.88
N ALA A 23 1.42 15.62 -0.92
CA ALA A 23 0.12 14.97 -1.13
C ALA A 23 -0.97 16.01 -1.44
N SER A 24 -0.96 16.59 -2.64
CA SER A 24 -2.00 17.53 -3.06
C SER A 24 -3.08 16.87 -3.92
N ASP A 25 -2.76 15.78 -4.63
CA ASP A 25 -3.66 15.22 -5.68
C ASP A 25 -3.68 13.67 -5.76
N GLU A 26 -3.03 12.95 -4.85
CA GLU A 26 -3.16 11.50 -4.82
C GLU A 26 -4.54 11.12 -4.28
N ASP A 27 -5.36 10.48 -5.11
CA ASP A 27 -6.65 9.92 -4.72
C ASP A 27 -6.42 8.67 -3.86
N LEU A 28 -6.06 8.91 -2.59
CA LEU A 28 -5.83 7.89 -1.58
C LEU A 28 -7.04 6.97 -1.43
N HIS A 29 -8.24 7.49 -1.68
CA HIS A 29 -9.48 6.71 -1.62
C HIS A 29 -9.53 5.65 -2.71
N ARG A 30 -9.19 6.02 -3.94
CA ARG A 30 -9.09 5.07 -5.05
C ARG A 30 -8.01 4.02 -4.83
N ILE A 31 -6.88 4.38 -4.22
CA ILE A 31 -5.82 3.43 -3.86
C ILE A 31 -6.32 2.44 -2.80
N GLU A 32 -7.00 2.94 -1.78
CA GLU A 32 -7.61 2.12 -0.72
C GLU A 32 -8.63 1.12 -1.29
N GLU A 33 -9.51 1.55 -2.21
CA GLU A 33 -10.48 0.67 -2.88
C GLU A 33 -9.80 -0.46 -3.65
N ILE A 34 -8.75 -0.15 -4.42
CA ILE A 34 -7.98 -1.16 -5.16
C ILE A 34 -7.36 -2.17 -4.19
N CYS A 35 -6.75 -1.70 -3.11
CA CYS A 35 -6.12 -2.56 -2.11
C CYS A 35 -7.15 -3.48 -1.43
N LYS A 36 -8.31 -2.95 -1.04
CA LYS A 36 -9.41 -3.75 -0.46
C LYS A 36 -9.95 -4.77 -1.46
N ALA A 37 -10.15 -4.39 -2.72
CA ALA A 37 -10.63 -5.28 -3.77
C ALA A 37 -9.66 -6.46 -4.05
N LYS A 38 -8.37 -6.26 -3.79
CA LYS A 38 -7.33 -7.31 -3.87
C LYS A 38 -7.19 -8.13 -2.59
N GLY A 39 -7.99 -7.84 -1.56
CA GLY A 39 -8.02 -8.57 -0.30
C GLY A 39 -6.99 -8.10 0.73
N TYR A 40 -6.43 -6.90 0.58
CA TYR A 40 -5.52 -6.32 1.56
C TYR A 40 -6.27 -5.50 2.62
N LYS A 41 -5.69 -5.42 3.81
CA LYS A 41 -6.07 -4.42 4.83
C LYS A 41 -5.31 -3.13 4.52
N VAL A 42 -5.94 -1.98 4.73
CA VAL A 42 -5.33 -0.68 4.43
C VAL A 42 -5.21 0.12 5.73
N LEU A 43 -4.03 0.69 5.95
CA LEU A 43 -3.80 1.77 6.90
C LEU A 43 -3.41 2.99 6.08
N VAL A 44 -4.22 4.05 6.18
CA VAL A 44 -3.95 5.37 5.59
C VAL A 44 -3.38 6.27 6.66
#